data_AF-A0A1C6LDT0-F1
#
_entry.id   AF-A0A1C6LDT0-F1
#
_cell.length_a   1.000
_cell.length_b   1.000
_cell.length_c   1.000
_cell.angle_alpha   90.00
_cell.angle_beta   90.00
_cell.angle_gamma   90.00
#
_symmetry.space_group_name_H-M   'P 1'
#
loop_
_entity.id
_entity.type
_entity.pdbx_description
1 polymer ?
#
loop_
_entity_poly.entity_id
_entity_poly.type
_entity_poly.pdbx_seq_one_letter_code
_entity_poly.pdbx_strand_id
1 'polypeptide(L)'
;MKFKNLVWTISKEDIKSICKMLDKVIINNVEINDKIEINGSYKVVGLTVDFEASLTLLPVNNNTVYIKVMSFKLAKKDVTNPLVKKSMNLIINSITSLDGITYDSNIFKVELEKLLNNITNENNKIHINTLYVESIKLINNEISLNLNLADITLLDLK
;
A
#
# COMPACT_ATOMS: atom_id res chain seq x y z
N MET A 1 -13.27 20.84 4.36
CA MET A 1 -14.50 20.12 3.96
C MET A 1 -14.58 18.85 4.80
N LYS A 2 -15.75 18.56 5.38
CA LYS A 2 -15.92 17.38 6.24
C LYS A 2 -16.93 16.43 5.63
N PHE A 3 -16.50 15.22 5.34
CA PHE A 3 -17.34 14.15 4.85
C PHE A 3 -17.51 13.08 5.93
N LYS A 4 -18.70 12.49 6.00
CA LYS A 4 -19.03 11.46 6.98
C LYS A 4 -19.63 10.25 6.28
N ASN A 5 -19.40 9.07 6.84
CA ASN A 5 -19.95 7.80 6.36
C ASN A 5 -19.72 7.58 4.87
N LEU A 6 -18.46 7.77 4.45
CA LEU A 6 -18.05 7.58 3.07
C LEU A 6 -17.53 6.15 2.86
N VAL A 7 -17.73 5.66 1.64
CA VAL A 7 -17.02 4.48 1.14
C VAL A 7 -16.01 4.96 0.12
N TRP A 8 -14.73 4.67 0.35
CA TRP A 8 -13.66 4.90 -0.60
C TRP A 8 -13.21 3.57 -1.18
N THR A 9 -13.15 3.50 -2.50
CA THR A 9 -12.65 2.34 -3.21
C THR A 9 -11.24 2.61 -3.73
N ILE A 10 -10.36 1.63 -3.56
CA ILE A 10 -9.00 1.63 -4.10
C ILE A 10 -8.92 0.49 -5.10
N SER A 11 -8.78 0.86 -6.36
CA SER A 11 -8.62 -0.07 -7.48
C SER A 11 -7.17 -0.56 -7.60
N LYS A 12 -6.97 -1.58 -8.42
CA LYS A 12 -5.62 -2.04 -8.79
C LYS A 12 -4.76 -0.95 -9.45
N GLU A 13 -5.38 -0.01 -10.15
CA GLU A 13 -4.67 1.07 -10.84
C GLU A 13 -4.25 2.16 -9.85
N ASP A 14 -5.04 2.40 -8.80
CA ASP A 14 -4.66 3.28 -7.69
C ASP A 14 -3.43 2.73 -6.95
N ILE A 15 -3.44 1.42 -6.64
CA ILE A 15 -2.29 0.73 -6.01
C ILE A 15 -1.04 0.88 -6.89
N LYS A 16 -1.16 0.59 -8.19
CA LYS A 16 -0.04 0.76 -9.13
C LYS A 16 0.44 2.21 -9.16
N SER A 17 -0.47 3.18 -9.12
CA SER A 17 -0.12 4.60 -9.12
C SER A 17 0.70 4.99 -7.89
N ILE A 18 0.26 4.57 -6.70
CA ILE A 18 1.02 4.77 -5.45
C ILE A 18 2.39 4.11 -5.54
N CYS A 19 2.45 2.88 -6.05
CA CYS A 19 3.70 2.13 -6.16
C CYS A 19 4.71 2.72 -7.18
N LYS A 20 4.33 3.68 -8.03
CA LYS A 20 5.29 4.41 -8.88
C LYS A 20 6.27 5.26 -8.08
N MET A 21 5.94 5.60 -6.83
CA MET A 21 6.81 6.36 -5.94
C MET A 21 7.92 5.52 -5.31
N LEU A 22 7.89 4.19 -5.49
CA LEU A 22 8.87 3.27 -4.93
C LEU A 22 10.19 3.34 -5.70
N ASP A 23 11.29 3.56 -4.99
CA ASP A 23 12.62 3.49 -5.59
C ASP A 23 13.00 2.02 -5.86
N LYS A 24 13.50 1.74 -7.07
CA LYS A 24 14.00 0.42 -7.54
C LYS A 24 13.00 -0.74 -7.61
N VAL A 25 11.75 -0.57 -7.18
CA VAL A 25 10.70 -1.59 -7.25
C VAL A 25 9.65 -1.15 -8.25
N ILE A 26 9.27 -2.06 -9.15
CA ILE A 26 8.24 -1.83 -10.17
C ILE A 26 7.15 -2.87 -9.96
N ILE A 27 5.91 -2.41 -9.81
CA ILE A 27 4.74 -3.27 -9.73
C ILE A 27 4.15 -3.41 -11.14
N ASN A 28 4.24 -4.62 -11.69
CA ASN A 28 3.82 -4.92 -13.06
C ASN A 28 2.33 -5.28 -13.11
N ASN A 29 1.87 -6.10 -12.17
CA ASN A 29 0.48 -6.52 -12.07
C ASN A 29 0.00 -6.50 -10.63
N VAL A 30 -1.28 -6.17 -10.47
CA VAL A 30 -2.01 -6.26 -9.21
C VAL A 30 -3.37 -6.88 -9.52
N GLU A 31 -3.68 -7.96 -8.82
CA GLU A 31 -4.99 -8.63 -8.87
C GLU A 31 -5.60 -8.60 -7.47
N ILE A 32 -6.88 -8.26 -7.39
CA ILE A 32 -7.62 -8.15 -6.15
C ILE A 32 -8.83 -9.07 -6.26
N ASN A 33 -8.85 -10.13 -5.46
CA ASN A 33 -9.95 -11.10 -5.39
C ASN A 33 -10.31 -11.31 -3.90
N ASP A 34 -10.20 -12.54 -3.40
CA ASP A 34 -10.21 -12.87 -1.96
C ASP A 34 -8.91 -12.44 -1.25
N LYS A 35 -7.85 -12.21 -2.03
CA LYS A 35 -6.54 -11.72 -1.63
C LYS A 35 -6.03 -10.67 -2.62
N ILE A 36 -4.94 -10.02 -2.28
CA ILE A 36 -4.23 -9.11 -3.18
C ILE A 36 -2.97 -9.83 -3.67
N GLU A 37 -2.90 -10.07 -4.97
CA GLU A 37 -1.74 -10.70 -5.62
C GLU A 37 -0.95 -9.64 -6.38
N ILE A 38 0.36 -9.63 -6.18
CA ILE A 38 1.28 -8.65 -6.74
C ILE A 38 2.37 -9.38 -7.49
N ASN A 39 2.53 -9.05 -8.77
CA ASN A 39 3.71 -9.42 -9.55
C ASN A 39 4.50 -8.16 -9.84
N GLY A 40 5.77 -8.17 -9.48
CA GLY A 40 6.64 -7.03 -9.65
C GLY A 40 8.06 -7.44 -9.97
N SER A 41 8.92 -6.45 -10.14
CA SER A 41 10.35 -6.66 -10.30
C SER A 41 11.11 -5.59 -9.53
N TYR A 42 12.37 -5.88 -9.20
CA TYR A 42 13.26 -4.88 -8.64
C TYR A 42 14.65 -4.97 -9.27
N LYS A 43 15.37 -3.84 -9.28
CA LYS A 43 16.72 -3.76 -9.83
C LYS A 43 17.78 -3.85 -8.73
N VAL A 44 18.76 -4.72 -8.92
CA VAL A 44 19.95 -4.84 -8.06
C VAL A 44 21.19 -5.06 -8.92
N VAL A 45 22.15 -4.12 -8.87
CA VAL A 45 23.47 -4.23 -9.55
C VAL A 45 23.34 -4.69 -11.02
N GLY A 46 22.52 -3.99 -11.81
CA GLY A 46 22.33 -4.30 -13.24
C GLY A 46 21.44 -5.51 -13.55
N LEU A 47 20.99 -6.27 -12.54
CA LEU A 47 20.05 -7.37 -12.69
C LEU A 47 18.63 -6.92 -12.38
N THR A 48 17.67 -7.42 -13.14
CA THR A 48 16.24 -7.32 -12.85
C THR A 48 15.78 -8.65 -12.27
N VAL A 49 15.12 -8.62 -11.13
CA VAL A 49 14.64 -9.81 -10.44
C VAL A 49 13.13 -9.70 -10.27
N ASP A 50 12.41 -10.67 -10.83
CA ASP A 50 10.96 -10.75 -10.71
C ASP A 50 10.54 -11.43 -9.40
N PHE A 51 9.43 -10.97 -8.85
CA PHE A 51 8.85 -11.50 -7.62
C PHE A 51 7.34 -11.60 -7.71
N GLU A 52 6.80 -12.49 -6.89
CA GLU A 52 5.37 -12.67 -6.67
C GLU A 52 5.09 -12.55 -5.16
N ALA A 53 4.03 -11.83 -4.80
CA ALA A 53 3.59 -11.68 -3.43
C ALA A 53 2.07 -11.87 -3.33
N SER A 54 1.63 -12.50 -2.23
CA SER A 54 0.22 -12.60 -1.87
C SER A 54 0.02 -11.92 -0.53
N LEU A 55 -0.96 -11.02 -0.47
CA LEU A 55 -1.27 -10.20 0.69
C LEU A 55 -2.73 -10.41 1.11
N THR A 56 -3.01 -10.21 2.39
CA THR A 56 -4.38 -10.13 2.91
C THR A 56 -4.54 -8.89 3.78
N LEU A 57 -5.75 -8.36 3.80
CA LEU A 57 -6.12 -7.30 4.72
C LEU A 57 -6.48 -7.89 6.07
N LEU A 58 -6.07 -7.21 7.14
CA LEU A 58 -6.51 -7.49 8.50
C LEU A 58 -7.49 -6.39 8.95
N PRO A 59 -8.29 -6.64 10.00
CA PRO A 59 -9.19 -5.62 10.54
C PRO A 59 -8.44 -4.33 10.89
N VAL A 60 -9.09 -3.19 10.63
CA VAL A 60 -8.59 -1.88 11.04
C VAL A 60 -8.56 -1.82 12.56
N ASN A 61 -7.49 -1.26 13.11
CA ASN A 61 -7.37 -0.99 14.54
C ASN A 61 -6.68 0.35 14.73
N ASN A 62 -7.18 1.18 15.66
CA ASN A 62 -6.65 2.52 15.94
C ASN A 62 -6.37 3.33 14.67
N ASN A 63 -7.35 3.37 13.75
CA ASN A 63 -7.26 4.10 12.48
C ASN A 63 -6.10 3.67 11.55
N THR A 64 -5.52 2.50 11.80
CA THR A 64 -4.39 1.96 11.03
C THR A 64 -4.86 0.80 10.18
N VAL A 65 -4.48 0.81 8.90
CA VAL A 65 -4.72 -0.32 7.98
C VAL A 65 -3.57 -1.31 8.09
N TYR A 66 -3.90 -2.60 8.18
CA TYR A 66 -2.94 -3.67 8.34
C TYR A 66 -2.97 -4.60 7.12
N ILE A 67 -1.82 -4.79 6.49
CA ILE A 67 -1.68 -5.62 5.29
C ILE A 67 -0.65 -6.71 5.60
N LYS A 68 -1.10 -7.96 5.68
CA LYS A 68 -0.25 -9.11 6.00
C LYS A 68 0.31 -9.73 4.74
N VAL A 69 1.61 -9.96 4.72
CA VAL A 69 2.29 -10.75 3.68
C VAL A 69 2.04 -12.24 3.95
N MET A 70 1.26 -12.88 3.09
CA MET A 70 0.93 -14.30 3.19
C MET A 70 2.00 -15.17 2.52
N SER A 71 2.53 -14.73 1.39
CA SER A 71 3.64 -15.39 0.72
C SER A 71 4.45 -14.40 -0.10
N PHE A 72 5.74 -14.70 -0.27
CA PHE A 72 6.65 -13.98 -1.16
C PHE A 72 7.57 -15.01 -1.85
N LYS A 73 7.71 -14.90 -3.18
CA LYS A 73 8.47 -15.86 -3.99
C LYS A 73 9.36 -15.16 -5.01
N LEU A 74 10.52 -15.78 -5.29
CA LEU A 74 11.37 -15.47 -6.43
C LEU A 74 11.64 -16.75 -7.21
N ALA A 75 11.36 -16.79 -8.52
CA ALA A 75 11.63 -17.96 -9.36
C ALA A 75 11.23 -19.30 -8.69
N LYS A 76 10.02 -19.34 -8.10
CA LYS A 76 9.44 -20.48 -7.35
C LYS A 76 10.09 -20.84 -6.01
N LYS A 77 11.07 -20.08 -5.52
CA LYS A 77 11.68 -20.25 -4.18
C LYS A 77 10.95 -19.40 -3.14
N ASP A 78 10.83 -19.92 -1.92
CA ASP A 78 10.15 -19.25 -0.80
C ASP A 78 11.11 -18.50 0.14
N VAL A 79 10.54 -17.85 1.16
CA VAL A 79 11.23 -17.03 2.17
C VAL A 79 12.23 -17.78 3.05
N THR A 80 12.30 -19.12 3.00
CA THR A 80 13.38 -19.85 3.68
C THR A 80 14.72 -19.66 2.96
N ASN A 81 14.69 -19.35 1.66
CA ASN A 81 15.88 -19.09 0.88
C ASN A 81 16.51 -17.72 1.24
N PRO A 82 17.83 -17.65 1.55
CA PRO A 82 18.49 -16.39 1.91
C PRO A 82 18.39 -15.28 0.86
N LEU A 83 18.39 -15.64 -0.43
CA LEU A 83 18.23 -14.65 -1.50
C LEU A 83 16.82 -14.06 -1.47
N VAL A 84 15.80 -14.90 -1.26
CA VAL A 84 14.40 -14.46 -1.15
C VAL A 84 14.22 -13.52 0.04
N LYS A 85 14.81 -13.83 1.20
CA LYS A 85 14.80 -12.92 2.36
C LYS A 85 15.44 -11.57 2.05
N LYS A 86 16.61 -11.59 1.39
CA LYS A 86 17.32 -10.35 1.03
C LYS A 86 16.49 -9.49 0.08
N SER A 87 15.86 -10.10 -0.92
CA SER A 87 14.99 -9.40 -1.87
C SER A 87 13.75 -8.85 -1.21
N MET A 88 13.11 -9.64 -0.35
CA MET A 88 11.97 -9.21 0.43
C MET A 88 12.34 -7.99 1.30
N ASN A 89 13.49 -8.00 1.97
CA ASN A 89 13.97 -6.84 2.73
C ASN A 89 14.20 -5.60 1.86
N LEU A 90 14.73 -5.75 0.64
CA LEU A 90 14.89 -4.62 -0.29
C LEU A 90 13.53 -4.01 -0.66
N ILE A 91 12.53 -4.84 -0.93
CA ILE A 91 11.19 -4.39 -1.28
C ILE A 91 10.51 -3.74 -0.06
N ILE A 92 10.62 -4.36 1.12
CA ILE A 92 10.11 -3.79 2.38
C ILE A 92 10.72 -2.41 2.59
N ASN A 93 12.05 -2.27 2.47
CA ASN A 93 12.73 -0.98 2.67
C ASN A 93 12.25 0.09 1.68
N SER A 94 11.97 -0.28 0.43
CA SER A 94 11.41 0.63 -0.58
C SER A 94 9.97 1.05 -0.23
N ILE A 95 9.16 0.13 0.29
CA ILE A 95 7.78 0.44 0.72
C ILE A 95 7.79 1.32 1.97
N THR A 96 8.60 0.99 2.97
CA THR A 96 8.69 1.73 4.24
C THR A 96 9.49 3.03 4.14
N SER A 97 10.04 3.37 2.97
CA SER A 97 10.55 4.73 2.74
C SER A 97 9.43 5.74 2.47
N LEU A 98 8.22 5.28 2.17
CA LEU A 98 7.03 6.15 2.12
C LEU A 98 6.56 6.45 3.54
N ASP A 99 6.32 7.74 3.83
CA ASP A 99 5.82 8.15 5.13
C ASP A 99 4.44 7.54 5.43
N GLY A 100 4.20 7.21 6.69
CA GLY A 100 2.99 6.51 7.14
C GLY A 100 2.99 5.01 6.91
N ILE A 101 4.07 4.39 6.42
CA ILE A 101 4.17 2.93 6.27
C ILE A 101 5.29 2.37 7.16
N THR A 102 4.93 1.42 8.02
CA THR A 102 5.91 0.62 8.80
C THR A 102 5.71 -0.85 8.55
N TYR A 103 6.73 -1.66 8.84
CA TYR A 103 6.68 -3.11 8.66
C TYR A 103 7.24 -3.82 9.89
N ASP A 104 6.47 -4.77 10.41
CA ASP A 104 6.87 -5.62 11.52
C ASP A 104 6.15 -6.97 11.41
N SER A 105 6.86 -8.06 11.72
CA SER A 105 6.27 -9.40 11.86
C SER A 105 5.37 -9.84 10.68
N ASN A 106 5.81 -9.59 9.45
CA ASN A 106 5.08 -9.87 8.20
C ASN A 106 3.81 -9.05 7.98
N ILE A 107 3.68 -7.91 8.65
CA ILE A 107 2.53 -7.02 8.56
C ILE A 107 3.02 -5.61 8.27
N PHE A 108 2.55 -5.04 7.16
CA PHE A 108 2.61 -3.61 6.92
C PHE A 108 1.51 -2.92 7.74
N LYS A 109 1.88 -1.85 8.43
CA LYS A 109 0.97 -0.94 9.11
C LYS A 109 0.96 0.36 8.32
N VAL A 110 -0.22 0.79 7.90
CA VAL A 110 -0.43 1.95 7.04
C VAL A 110 -1.28 2.97 7.79
N GLU A 111 -0.65 4.07 8.18
CA GLU A 111 -1.29 5.27 8.66
C GLU A 111 -1.76 6.08 7.44
N LEU A 112 -2.97 5.78 6.97
CA LEU A 112 -3.47 6.29 5.68
C LEU A 112 -3.43 7.81 5.57
N GLU A 113 -3.68 8.55 6.65
CA GLU A 113 -3.61 10.01 6.65
C GLU A 113 -2.20 10.53 6.29
N LYS A 114 -1.16 9.98 6.91
CA LYS A 114 0.24 10.35 6.63
C LYS A 114 0.63 9.98 5.21
N LEU A 115 0.31 8.75 4.81
CA LEU A 115 0.60 8.26 3.47
C LEU A 115 -0.06 9.14 2.40
N LEU A 116 -1.35 9.41 2.54
CA LEU A 116 -2.08 10.21 1.56
C LEU A 116 -1.59 11.66 1.54
N ASN A 117 -1.30 12.28 2.69
CA ASN A 117 -0.70 13.62 2.72
C ASN A 117 0.68 13.65 2.04
N ASN A 118 1.49 12.61 2.20
CA ASN A 118 2.77 12.49 1.50
C ASN A 118 2.58 12.42 -0.03
N ILE A 119 1.55 11.71 -0.50
CA ILE A 119 1.23 11.57 -1.92
C ILE A 119 0.60 12.86 -2.50
N THR A 120 -0.29 13.54 -1.77
CA THR A 120 -1.05 14.70 -2.28
C THR A 120 -0.30 16.03 -2.17
N ASN A 121 0.71 16.12 -1.29
CA ASN A 121 1.48 17.34 -1.07
C ASN A 121 2.41 17.71 -2.23
N GLU A 122 2.69 16.81 -3.19
CA GLU A 122 3.53 17.17 -4.35
C GLU A 122 2.97 18.36 -5.17
N ASN A 123 1.67 18.64 -5.05
CA ASN A 123 1.03 19.78 -5.72
C ASN A 123 0.43 20.83 -4.77
N ASN A 124 0.54 20.68 -3.45
CA ASN A 124 -0.07 21.57 -2.43
C ASN A 124 -1.56 21.89 -2.65
N LYS A 125 -2.35 20.96 -3.21
CA LYS A 125 -3.78 21.20 -3.51
C LYS A 125 -4.73 20.64 -2.47
N ILE A 126 -4.31 19.58 -1.78
CA ILE A 126 -5.18 18.81 -0.89
C ILE A 126 -4.38 18.44 0.35
N HIS A 127 -4.89 18.82 1.52
CA HIS A 127 -4.38 18.40 2.81
C HIS A 127 -5.47 17.64 3.58
N ILE A 128 -5.14 16.47 4.10
CA ILE A 128 -6.03 15.66 4.92
C ILE A 128 -5.75 16.02 6.37
N ASN A 129 -6.69 16.74 7.00
CA ASN A 129 -6.58 17.17 8.39
C ASN A 129 -6.86 16.01 9.35
N THR A 130 -7.80 15.14 8.98
CA THR A 130 -8.21 13.99 9.78
C THR A 130 -8.85 12.95 8.88
N LEU A 131 -8.40 11.71 8.99
CA LEU A 131 -9.07 10.56 8.39
C LEU A 131 -9.45 9.58 9.50
N TYR A 132 -10.70 9.11 9.54
CA TYR A 132 -11.10 8.00 10.43
C TYR A 132 -11.64 6.84 9.61
N VAL A 133 -10.85 5.77 9.56
CA VAL A 133 -11.15 4.51 8.89
C VAL A 133 -11.78 3.58 9.90
N GLU A 134 -13.01 3.15 9.63
CA GLU A 134 -13.75 2.24 10.48
C GLU A 134 -13.47 0.78 10.11
N SER A 135 -13.51 0.47 8.81
CA SER A 135 -13.29 -0.89 8.33
C SER A 135 -12.73 -0.92 6.93
N ILE A 136 -12.14 -2.07 6.59
CA ILE A 136 -11.56 -2.35 5.29
C ILE A 136 -12.00 -3.75 4.83
N LYS A 137 -12.35 -3.88 3.56
CA LYS A 137 -12.80 -5.15 2.95
C LYS A 137 -12.37 -5.23 1.49
N LEU A 138 -12.30 -6.45 0.96
CA LEU A 138 -12.22 -6.69 -0.48
C LEU A 138 -13.64 -6.87 -1.00
N ILE A 139 -14.05 -6.00 -1.93
CA ILE A 139 -15.40 -6.01 -2.53
C ILE A 139 -15.23 -5.71 -4.01
N ASN A 140 -15.87 -6.51 -4.88
CA ASN A 140 -15.89 -6.30 -6.34
C ASN A 140 -14.51 -6.06 -6.96
N ASN A 141 -13.51 -6.84 -6.52
CA ASN A 141 -12.12 -6.74 -6.97
C ASN A 141 -11.44 -5.40 -6.67
N GLU A 142 -11.87 -4.72 -5.60
CA GLU A 142 -11.29 -3.48 -5.08
C GLU A 142 -11.14 -3.57 -3.56
N ILE A 143 -10.30 -2.70 -3.00
CA ILE A 143 -10.23 -2.48 -1.56
C ILE A 143 -11.24 -1.39 -1.20
N SER A 144 -12.25 -1.74 -0.42
CA SER A 144 -13.25 -0.82 0.11
C SER A 144 -12.87 -0.39 1.53
N LEU A 145 -12.69 0.91 1.72
CA LEU A 145 -12.49 1.58 3.01
C LEU A 145 -13.78 2.28 3.42
N ASN A 146 -14.33 1.92 4.58
CA ASN A 146 -15.42 2.66 5.19
C ASN A 146 -14.84 3.72 6.11
N LEU A 147 -15.16 4.97 5.84
CA LEU A 147 -14.67 6.13 6.58
C LEU A 147 -15.81 6.78 7.37
N ASN A 148 -15.66 6.89 8.68
CA ASN A 148 -16.63 7.65 9.48
C ASN A 148 -16.39 9.15 9.34
N LEU A 149 -15.15 9.57 9.08
CA LEU A 149 -14.79 10.97 8.87
C LEU A 149 -13.65 11.09 7.87
N ALA A 150 -13.79 12.02 6.93
CA ALA A 150 -12.69 12.59 6.16
C ALA A 150 -12.79 14.11 6.24
N ASP A 151 -11.82 14.75 6.89
CA ASP A 151 -11.67 16.20 6.94
C ASP A 151 -10.51 16.61 6.04
N ILE A 152 -10.85 17.34 4.98
CA ILE A 152 -9.94 17.68 3.89
C ILE A 152 -9.96 19.19 3.66
N THR A 153 -8.80 19.81 3.65
CA THR A 153 -8.61 21.19 3.20
C THR A 153 -8.15 21.20 1.76
N LEU A 154 -8.85 21.98 0.91
CA LEU A 154 -8.35 22.32 -0.42
C LEU A 154 -7.53 23.60 -0.30
N LEU A 155 -6.28 23.53 -0.75
CA LEU A 155 -5.35 24.64 -0.74
C LEU A 155 -5.27 25.21 -2.16
N ASP A 156 -5.26 26.54 -2.29
CA ASP A 156 -5.21 27.28 -3.56
C ASP A 156 -6.26 26.89 -4.62
N LEU A 157 -7.54 27.06 -4.29
CA LEU A 157 -8.62 27.13 -5.26
C LEU A 157 -8.64 28.53 -5.91
N LYS A 158 -7.71 28.79 -6.85
CA LYS A 158 -7.82 29.93 -7.76
C LYS A 158 -8.53 29.52 -9.04
#